data_AF-A0A7Y4I2A4-F1
#
_entry.id   AF-A0A7Y4I2A4-F1
#
_cell.length_a   1.000
_cell.length_b   1.000
_cell.length_c   1.000
_cell.angle_alpha   90.00
_cell.angle_beta   90.00
_cell.angle_gamma   90.00
#
_symmetry.space_group_name_H-M   'P 1'
#
loop_
_entity.id
_entity.type
_entity.pdbx_description
1 polymer ?
#
loop_
_entity_poly.entity_id
_entity_poly.type
_entity_poly.pdbx_seq_one_letter_code
_entity_poly.pdbx_strand_id
1 'polypeptide(L)'
;MMARTFPLAGLLRLRQIHQDQAKGQLAAANAAVRARAQDRGTALTSLDRSGSRVDSAQALAAVAAARASSRSMLRELEALETRSRMDLERAQANFGAARARTISLEKLEEKHVAAVQAEDLSAEQLVLDEIAANARHLRGNQR
;
A
#
# COMPACT_ATOMS: atom_id res chain seq x y z
N MET A 1 7.74 35.79 -10.18
CA MET A 1 8.15 34.42 -9.85
C MET A 1 7.49 34.00 -8.53
N MET A 2 6.20 33.71 -8.58
CA MET A 2 5.41 33.31 -7.40
C MET A 2 5.08 31.83 -7.58
N ALA A 3 5.42 30.99 -6.60
CA ALA A 3 5.11 29.57 -6.62
C ALA A 3 3.58 29.39 -6.54
N ARG A 4 2.94 29.27 -7.71
CA ARG A 4 1.52 28.92 -7.79
C ARG A 4 1.37 27.49 -7.25
N THR A 5 0.69 27.39 -6.11
CA THR A 5 0.49 26.11 -5.43
C THR A 5 -0.56 25.29 -6.16
N PHE A 6 -0.33 23.98 -6.27
CA PHE A 6 -1.29 23.08 -6.89
C PHE A 6 -2.64 23.12 -6.16
N PRO A 7 -3.76 23.47 -6.84
CA PRO A 7 -5.06 23.68 -6.17
C PRO A 7 -5.59 22.45 -5.41
N LEU A 8 -5.17 21.24 -5.80
CA LEU A 8 -5.58 19.99 -5.17
C LEU A 8 -4.51 19.40 -4.23
N ALA A 9 -3.51 20.18 -3.81
CA ALA A 9 -2.43 19.71 -2.94
C ALA A 9 -2.96 19.12 -1.60
N GLY A 10 -3.99 19.73 -1.02
CA GLY A 10 -4.62 19.21 0.21
C GLY A 10 -5.29 17.84 0.00
N LEU A 11 -5.96 17.67 -1.14
CA LEU A 11 -6.58 16.38 -1.51
C LEU A 11 -5.52 15.31 -1.80
N LEU A 12 -4.44 15.67 -2.50
CA LEU A 12 -3.32 14.78 -2.76
C LEU A 12 -2.70 14.26 -1.46
N ARG A 13 -2.45 15.16 -0.49
CA ARG A 13 -1.92 14.78 0.83
C ARG A 13 -2.86 13.83 1.56
N LEU A 14 -4.17 14.09 1.55
CA LEU A 14 -5.15 13.20 2.15
C LEU A 14 -5.14 11.81 1.48
N ARG A 15 -5.04 11.76 0.14
CA ARG A 15 -4.98 10.50 -0.61
C ARG A 15 -3.70 9.71 -0.33
N GLN A 16 -2.56 10.38 -0.17
CA GLN A 16 -1.30 9.76 0.26
C GLN A 16 -1.42 9.15 1.65
N ILE A 17 -2.02 9.86 2.62
CA ILE A 17 -2.28 9.32 3.97
C ILE A 17 -3.18 8.06 3.89
N HIS A 18 -4.24 8.09 3.09
CA HIS A 18 -5.10 6.92 2.90
C HIS A 18 -4.37 5.75 2.23
N GLN A 19 -3.49 6.03 1.26
CA GLN A 19 -2.65 5.02 0.63
C GLN A 19 -1.70 4.38 1.64
N ASP A 20 -1.07 5.18 2.52
CA ASP A 20 -0.17 4.68 3.55
C ASP A 20 -0.90 3.85 4.61
N GLN A 21 -2.11 4.26 5.00
CA GLN A 21 -2.99 3.44 5.85
C GLN A 21 -3.31 2.09 5.20
N ALA A 22 -3.70 2.09 3.92
CA ALA A 22 -4.00 0.85 3.19
C ALA A 22 -2.76 -0.03 3.03
N LYS A 23 -1.57 0.57 2.84
CA LYS A 23 -0.29 -0.14 2.83
C LYS A 23 0.00 -0.81 4.18
N GLY A 24 -0.26 -0.12 5.29
CA GLY A 24 -0.14 -0.68 6.63
C GLY A 24 -1.08 -1.86 6.87
N GLN A 25 -2.34 -1.75 6.43
CA GLN A 25 -3.31 -2.85 6.49
C GLN A 25 -2.87 -4.06 5.68
N LEU A 26 -2.34 -3.84 4.47
CA LEU A 26 -1.78 -4.90 3.63
C LEU A 26 -0.57 -5.58 4.30
N ALA A 27 0.31 -4.82 4.93
CA ALA A 27 1.45 -5.38 5.67
C ALA A 27 0.98 -6.24 6.85
N ALA A 28 0.00 -5.78 7.62
CA ALA A 28 -0.59 -6.52 8.72
C ALA A 28 -1.27 -7.83 8.24
N ALA A 29 -2.02 -7.79 7.15
CA ALA A 29 -2.66 -8.98 6.58
C ALA A 29 -1.63 -10.02 6.10
N ASN A 30 -0.53 -9.57 5.47
CA ASN A 30 0.58 -10.45 5.10
C ASN A 30 1.24 -11.09 6.32
N ALA A 31 1.45 -10.33 7.40
CA ALA A 31 1.99 -10.86 8.64
C ALA A 31 1.06 -11.90 9.26
N ALA A 32 -0.25 -11.65 9.26
CA ALA A 32 -1.25 -12.60 9.75
C ALA A 32 -1.22 -13.92 8.98
N VAL A 33 -1.18 -13.90 7.64
CA VAL A 33 -1.09 -15.12 6.82
C VAL A 33 0.16 -15.93 7.15
N ARG A 34 1.32 -15.27 7.32
CA ARG A 34 2.56 -15.95 7.72
C ARG A 34 2.46 -16.57 9.11
N ALA A 35 1.89 -15.84 10.07
CA ALA A 35 1.69 -16.34 11.43
C ALA A 35 0.78 -17.58 11.44
N ARG A 36 -0.32 -17.59 10.67
CA ARG A 36 -1.22 -18.76 10.61
C ARG A 36 -0.57 -20.00 10.00
N ALA A 37 0.25 -19.81 8.97
CA ALA A 37 1.02 -20.91 8.40
C ALA A 37 2.03 -21.50 9.42
N GLN A 38 2.65 -20.64 10.24
CA GLN A 38 3.54 -21.07 11.32
C GLN A 38 2.78 -21.81 12.43
N ASP A 39 1.66 -21.25 12.91
CA ASP A 39 0.79 -21.87 13.93
C ASP A 39 0.39 -23.30 13.53
N ARG A 40 -0.03 -23.49 12.27
CA ARG A 40 -0.35 -24.80 11.69
C ARG A 40 0.85 -25.74 11.69
N GLY A 41 2.01 -25.26 11.25
CA GLY A 41 3.25 -26.05 11.25
C GLY A 41 3.62 -26.55 12.65
N THR A 42 3.59 -25.64 13.64
CA THR A 42 3.88 -25.97 15.04
C THR A 42 2.88 -26.98 15.61
N ALA A 43 1.59 -26.84 15.31
CA ALA A 43 0.57 -27.79 15.73
C ALA A 43 0.83 -29.19 15.17
N LEU A 44 1.15 -29.30 13.88
CA LEU A 44 1.47 -30.57 13.22
C LEU A 44 2.74 -31.23 13.80
N THR A 45 3.80 -30.46 14.05
CA THR A 45 5.02 -30.99 14.68
C THR A 45 4.80 -31.46 16.12
N SER A 46 3.88 -30.82 16.84
CA SER A 46 3.52 -31.22 18.22
C SER A 46 2.72 -32.51 18.23
N LEU A 47 1.84 -32.68 17.24
CA LEU A 47 1.09 -33.90 17.00
C LEU A 47 1.99 -35.10 16.68
N ASP A 48 2.98 -34.90 15.80
CA ASP A 48 3.91 -35.95 15.39
C ASP A 48 4.76 -36.47 16.57
N ARG A 49 5.16 -35.58 17.48
CA ARG A 49 5.91 -35.93 18.69
C ARG A 49 5.08 -36.65 19.76
N SER A 50 3.75 -36.60 19.66
CA SER A 50 2.83 -37.18 20.65
C SER A 50 2.58 -38.68 20.40
N GLY A 51 3.64 -39.50 20.45
CA GLY A 51 3.50 -40.96 20.41
C GLY A 51 2.91 -41.51 21.71
N SER A 52 1.77 -42.20 21.65
CA SER A 52 1.16 -42.84 22.82
C SER A 52 1.21 -44.37 22.71
N ARG A 53 1.80 -45.01 23.73
CA ARG A 53 1.71 -46.46 23.94
C ARG A 53 0.33 -46.78 24.50
N VAL A 54 -0.41 -47.64 23.82
CA VAL A 54 -1.74 -48.09 24.25
C VAL A 54 -1.59 -49.45 24.91
N ASP A 55 -1.82 -49.52 26.21
CA ASP A 55 -1.70 -50.73 27.03
C ASP A 55 -3.00 -51.11 27.76
N SER A 56 -4.05 -50.30 27.62
CA SER A 56 -5.36 -50.51 28.25
C SER A 56 -6.50 -49.92 27.43
N ALA A 57 -7.74 -50.38 27.67
CA ALA A 57 -8.94 -49.82 27.04
C ALA A 57 -9.16 -48.34 27.41
N GLN A 58 -8.77 -47.93 28.63
CA GLN A 58 -8.81 -46.53 29.05
C GLN A 58 -7.78 -45.68 28.28
N ALA A 59 -6.56 -46.20 28.08
CA ALA A 59 -5.55 -45.55 27.24
C ALA A 59 -6.04 -45.41 25.78
N LEU A 60 -6.74 -46.41 25.25
CA LEU A 60 -7.32 -46.34 23.90
C LEU A 60 -8.38 -45.23 23.79
N ALA A 61 -9.29 -45.13 24.77
CA ALA A 61 -10.31 -44.08 24.81
C ALA A 61 -9.69 -42.67 24.95
N ALA A 62 -8.66 -42.53 25.79
CA ALA A 62 -7.93 -41.27 25.95
C ALA A 62 -7.23 -40.84 24.64
N VAL A 63 -6.59 -41.78 23.94
CA VAL A 63 -5.96 -41.51 22.63
C VAL A 63 -7.00 -41.15 21.57
N ALA A 64 -8.16 -41.82 21.56
CA ALA A 64 -9.25 -41.47 20.64
C ALA A 64 -9.79 -40.05 20.89
N ALA A 65 -9.98 -39.67 22.16
CA ALA A 65 -10.39 -38.33 22.55
C ALA A 65 -9.34 -37.27 22.15
N ALA A 66 -8.05 -37.55 22.40
CA ALA A 66 -6.95 -36.67 22.01
C ALA A 66 -6.94 -36.43 20.49
N ARG A 67 -7.06 -37.50 19.68
CA ARG A 67 -7.14 -37.39 18.21
C ARG A 67 -8.35 -36.61 17.74
N ALA A 68 -9.51 -36.81 18.36
CA ALA A 68 -10.71 -36.04 18.04
C ALA A 68 -10.51 -34.54 18.32
N SER A 69 -9.93 -34.19 19.47
CA SER A 69 -9.59 -32.81 19.83
C SER A 69 -8.60 -32.18 18.84
N SER A 70 -7.53 -32.91 18.48
CA SER A 70 -6.54 -32.42 17.53
C SER A 70 -7.11 -32.22 16.14
N ARG A 71 -8.03 -33.08 15.69
CA ARG A 71 -8.75 -32.88 14.42
C ARG A 71 -9.63 -31.62 14.44
N SER A 72 -10.29 -31.32 15.57
CA SER A 72 -11.04 -30.07 15.72
C SER A 72 -10.12 -28.85 15.62
N MET A 73 -9.02 -28.86 16.38
CA MET A 73 -8.03 -27.79 16.37
C MET A 73 -7.43 -27.55 14.98
N LEU A 74 -7.10 -28.61 14.23
CA LEU A 74 -6.58 -28.47 12.86
C LEU A 74 -7.62 -27.84 11.91
N ARG A 75 -8.90 -28.19 12.04
CA ARG A 75 -9.98 -27.56 11.25
C ARG A 75 -10.15 -26.09 11.58
N GLU A 76 -10.02 -25.72 12.85
CA GLU A 76 -10.07 -24.32 13.28
C GLU A 76 -8.90 -23.52 12.69
N LEU A 77 -7.69 -24.08 12.70
CA LEU A 77 -6.51 -23.47 12.07
C LEU A 77 -6.69 -23.31 10.56
N GLU A 78 -7.27 -24.30 9.88
CA GLU A 78 -7.61 -24.20 8.45
C GLU A 78 -8.63 -23.09 8.15
N ALA A 79 -9.66 -22.96 9.00
CA ALA A 79 -10.63 -21.88 8.88
C ALA A 79 -9.97 -20.49 9.09
N LEU A 80 -9.06 -20.37 10.06
CA LEU A 80 -8.30 -19.14 10.31
C LEU A 80 -7.33 -18.80 9.18
N GLU A 81 -6.66 -19.79 8.57
CA GLU A 81 -5.84 -19.59 7.37
C GLU A 81 -6.69 -19.06 6.21
N THR A 82 -7.84 -19.67 5.97
CA THR A 82 -8.76 -19.28 4.90
C THR A 82 -9.25 -17.85 5.09
N ARG A 83 -9.69 -17.51 6.31
CA ARG A 83 -10.09 -16.15 6.70
C ARG A 83 -8.96 -15.15 6.47
N SER A 84 -7.74 -15.48 6.89
CA SER A 84 -6.58 -14.59 6.75
C SER A 84 -6.21 -14.34 5.29
N ARG A 85 -6.37 -15.35 4.41
CA ARG A 85 -6.18 -15.19 2.95
C ARG A 85 -7.24 -14.28 2.34
N MET A 86 -8.51 -14.45 2.70
CA MET A 86 -9.58 -13.55 2.24
C MET A 86 -9.35 -12.10 2.69
N ASP A 87 -8.87 -11.91 3.93
CA ASP A 87 -8.55 -10.57 4.44
C ASP A 87 -7.33 -9.97 3.72
N LEU A 88 -6.35 -10.78 3.34
CA LEU A 88 -5.22 -10.37 2.50
C LEU A 88 -5.69 -9.92 1.10
N GLU A 89 -6.53 -10.69 0.43
CA GLU A 89 -7.10 -10.33 -0.87
C GLU A 89 -7.86 -9.00 -0.80
N ARG A 90 -8.68 -8.81 0.25
CA ARG A 90 -9.38 -7.55 0.49
C ARG A 90 -8.41 -6.39 0.70
N ALA A 91 -7.36 -6.59 1.50
CA ALA A 91 -6.35 -5.57 1.75
C ALA A 91 -5.57 -5.20 0.48
N GLN A 92 -5.26 -6.18 -0.38
CA GLN A 92 -4.62 -5.96 -1.68
C GLN A 92 -5.51 -5.12 -2.60
N ALA A 93 -6.79 -5.48 -2.72
CA ALA A 93 -7.75 -4.72 -3.52
C ALA A 93 -7.89 -3.27 -3.02
N ASN A 94 -8.01 -3.09 -1.70
CA ASN A 94 -8.10 -1.77 -1.08
C ASN A 94 -6.85 -0.91 -1.34
N PHE A 95 -5.66 -1.49 -1.18
CA PHE A 95 -4.41 -0.80 -1.48
C PHE A 95 -4.30 -0.43 -2.96
N GLY A 96 -4.65 -1.35 -3.87
CA GLY A 96 -4.67 -1.09 -5.31
C GLY A 96 -5.60 0.07 -5.67
N ALA A 97 -6.81 0.09 -5.12
CA ALA A 97 -7.77 1.17 -5.32
C ALA A 97 -7.29 2.51 -4.74
N ALA A 98 -6.67 2.50 -3.56
CA ALA A 98 -6.08 3.69 -2.96
C ALA A 98 -4.95 4.25 -3.83
N ARG A 99 -4.03 3.38 -4.29
CA ARG A 99 -2.90 3.75 -5.14
C ARG A 99 -3.37 4.33 -6.49
N ALA A 100 -4.37 3.70 -7.12
CA ALA A 100 -4.91 4.19 -8.39
C ALA A 100 -5.47 5.62 -8.29
N ARG A 101 -6.17 5.93 -7.19
CA ARG A 101 -6.73 7.28 -6.92
C ARG A 101 -5.64 8.31 -6.61
N THR A 102 -4.53 7.91 -6.00
CA THR A 102 -3.41 8.81 -5.70
C THR A 102 -2.61 9.12 -6.96
N ILE A 103 -2.29 8.10 -7.78
CA ILE A 103 -1.48 8.26 -9.00
C ILE A 103 -2.10 9.28 -9.97
N SER A 104 -3.42 9.28 -10.13
CA SER A 104 -4.07 10.23 -11.04
C SER A 104 -3.89 11.69 -10.60
N LEU A 105 -3.86 11.95 -9.29
CA LEU A 105 -3.60 13.28 -8.75
C LEU A 105 -2.11 13.65 -8.79
N GLU A 106 -1.20 12.70 -8.52
CA GLU A 106 0.25 12.91 -8.68
C GLU A 106 0.57 13.36 -10.12
N LYS A 107 0.02 12.67 -11.13
CA LYS A 107 0.18 13.06 -12.54
C LYS A 107 -0.40 14.43 -12.88
N LEU A 108 -1.48 14.82 -12.20
CA LEU A 108 -2.09 16.13 -12.43
C LEU A 108 -1.25 17.24 -11.79
N GLU A 109 -0.66 17.00 -10.63
CA GLU A 109 0.31 17.89 -9.99
C GLU A 109 1.54 18.09 -10.88
N GLU A 110 2.13 17.01 -11.41
CA GLU A 110 3.26 17.07 -12.34
C GLU A 110 2.96 17.94 -13.56
N LYS A 111 1.78 17.75 -14.17
CA LYS A 111 1.33 18.58 -15.31
C LYS A 111 1.13 20.04 -14.92
N HIS A 112 0.59 20.31 -13.73
CA HIS A 112 0.41 21.67 -13.24
C HIS A 112 1.75 22.37 -13.04
N VAL A 113 2.71 21.70 -12.41
CA VAL A 113 4.07 22.23 -12.22
C VAL A 113 4.71 22.56 -13.57
N ALA A 114 4.62 21.65 -14.55
CA ALA A 114 5.15 21.89 -15.89
C ALA A 114 4.47 23.08 -16.60
N ALA A 115 3.15 23.21 -16.47
CA ALA A 115 2.41 24.32 -17.06
C ALA A 115 2.79 25.67 -16.43
N VAL A 116 2.91 25.73 -15.10
CA VAL A 116 3.34 26.93 -14.37
C VAL A 116 4.76 27.34 -14.79
N GLN A 117 5.69 26.38 -14.92
CA GLN A 117 7.04 26.65 -15.38
C GLN A 117 7.08 27.20 -16.81
N ALA A 118 6.28 26.63 -17.72
CA ALA A 118 6.19 27.12 -19.10
C ALA A 118 5.63 28.55 -19.17
N GLU A 119 4.62 28.86 -18.35
CA GLU A 119 4.06 30.21 -18.26
C GLU A 119 5.07 31.21 -17.70
N ASP A 120 5.82 30.83 -16.65
CA ASP A 120 6.86 31.68 -16.07
C ASP A 120 7.98 31.98 -17.10
N LEU A 121 8.42 30.96 -17.84
CA LEU A 121 9.43 31.13 -18.92
C LEU A 121 8.90 32.02 -20.05
N SER A 122 7.64 31.85 -20.46
CA SER A 122 7.02 32.68 -21.49
C SER A 122 6.90 34.15 -21.05
N ALA A 123 6.56 34.39 -19.78
CA ALA A 123 6.48 35.73 -19.22
C ALA A 123 7.87 36.39 -19.16
N GLU A 124 8.90 35.64 -18.76
CA GLU A 124 10.28 36.12 -18.76
C GLU A 124 10.77 36.46 -20.17
N GLN A 125 10.51 35.61 -21.15
CA GLN A 125 10.90 35.86 -22.54
C GLN A 125 10.26 37.13 -23.10
N LEU A 126 8.97 37.37 -22.80
CA LEU A 126 8.27 38.57 -23.24
C LEU A 126 8.94 39.85 -22.70
N VAL A 127 9.36 39.82 -21.43
CA VAL A 127 10.09 40.94 -20.81
C VAL A 127 11.46 41.14 -21.48
N LEU A 128 12.18 40.06 -21.78
CA LEU A 128 13.49 40.14 -22.47
C LEU A 128 13.34 40.72 -23.89
N ASP A 129 12.31 40.31 -24.61
CA ASP A 129 12.02 40.80 -25.97
C ASP A 129 11.67 42.29 -25.96
N GLU A 130 10.91 42.75 -24.96
CA GLU A 130 10.60 44.17 -24.77
C GLU A 130 11.86 45.00 -24.48
N ILE A 131 12.73 44.54 -23.58
CA ILE A 131 14.01 45.19 -23.28
C ILE A 131 14.88 45.27 -24.55
N ALA A 132 14.96 44.17 -25.31
CA ALA A 132 15.72 44.12 -26.56
C ALA A 132 15.15 45.06 -27.63
N ALA A 133 13.82 45.16 -27.75
CA ALA A 133 13.16 46.10 -28.66
C ALA A 133 13.47 47.56 -28.30
N ASN A 134 13.33 47.93 -27.01
CA ASN A 134 13.64 49.27 -26.52
C ASN A 134 15.12 49.64 -26.72
N ALA A 135 16.04 48.71 -26.46
CA ALA A 135 17.47 48.92 -26.66
C ALA A 135 17.85 49.12 -28.14
N ARG A 136 17.14 48.47 -29.08
CA ARG A 136 17.33 48.69 -30.52
C ARG A 136 16.81 50.05 -30.96
N HIS A 137 15.64 50.46 -30.48
CA HIS A 137 15.05 51.76 -30.79
C HIS A 137 15.96 52.92 -30.36
N LEU A 138 16.51 52.87 -29.15
CA LEU A 138 17.45 53.87 -28.63
C LEU A 138 18.73 54.01 -29.48
N ARG A 139 19.27 52.89 -30.00
CA ARG A 139 20.45 52.91 -30.88
C ARG A 139 20.15 53.43 -32.29
N GLY A 140 18.93 53.24 -32.79
CA GLY A 140 18.49 53.74 -34.09
C GLY A 140 18.35 55.26 -34.13
N ASN A 141 17.89 55.88 -33.04
CA ASN A 141 17.74 57.34 -32.94
C ASN A 141 19.05 58.12 -32.73
N GLN A 142 20.18 57.44 -32.48
CA GLN A 142 21.49 58.08 -32.29
C GLN A 142 22.36 58.06 -33.56
N ARG A 143 21.82 57.63 -34.70
CA ARG A 143 22.46 57.66 -36.02
C ARG A 143 21.68 58.58 -36.95
#